data_AF-A0A945Y6X2-F1
#
_entry.id   AF-A0A945Y6X2-F1
#
_cell.length_a   1.000
_cell.length_b   1.000
_cell.length_c   1.000
_cell.angle_alpha   90.00
_cell.angle_beta   90.00
_cell.angle_gamma   90.00
#
_symmetry.space_group_name_H-M   'P 1'
#
loop_
_entity.id
_entity.type
_entity.pdbx_description
1 polymer ?
#
loop_
_entity_poly.entity_id
_entity_poly.type
_entity_poly.pdbx_seq_one_letter_code
_entity_poly.pdbx_strand_id
1 'polypeptide(L)' 'ELEFLALDDLPANAVFLIEWPERASRELGRPDLSLQLSLDGVARQLNISAMSGLGSAVLRRF' A
#
# COMPACT_ATOMS: atom_id res chain seq x y z
N GLU A 1 -1.87 9.27 15.90
CA GLU A 1 -1.24 10.52 15.42
C GLU A 1 -0.45 10.25 14.14
N LEU A 2 -1.16 10.19 13.01
CA LEU A 2 -0.63 10.39 11.66
C LEU A 2 -0.86 11.84 11.18
N GLU A 3 -1.42 12.72 12.02
CA GLU A 3 -1.55 14.16 11.72
C GLU A 3 -0.21 14.81 11.34
N PHE A 4 0.92 14.30 11.85
CA PHE A 4 2.27 14.75 11.46
C PHE A 4 2.66 14.44 10.02
N LEU A 5 2.00 13.49 9.37
CA LEU A 5 2.32 13.12 7.98
C LEU A 5 1.65 14.04 6.96
N ALA A 6 0.77 14.95 7.41
CA ALA A 6 0.02 15.87 6.55
C ALA A 6 -0.57 15.15 5.32
N LEU A 7 -1.10 13.94 5.51
CA LEU A 7 -1.60 13.11 4.41
C LEU A 7 -2.73 13.83 3.64
N ASP A 8 -3.42 14.73 4.32
CA ASP A 8 -4.50 15.58 3.79
C ASP A 8 -3.98 16.72 2.89
N ASP A 9 -2.71 17.11 2.99
CA ASP A 9 -2.08 18.17 2.16
C ASP A 9 -1.44 17.63 0.88
N LEU A 10 -1.51 16.33 0.65
CA LEU A 10 -0.90 15.71 -0.52
C LEU A 10 -1.80 15.86 -1.76
N PRO A 11 -1.20 16.03 -2.96
CA PRO A 11 -1.96 16.25 -4.16
C PRO A 11 -2.89 15.07 -4.46
N ALA A 12 -4.07 15.35 -5.01
CA ALA A 12 -5.11 14.35 -5.32
C ALA A 12 -4.63 13.18 -6.21
N ASN A 13 -3.49 13.33 -6.88
CA ASN A 13 -2.85 12.33 -7.74
C ASN A 13 -1.55 11.77 -7.12
N ALA A 14 -1.49 11.65 -5.79
CA ALA A 14 -0.39 11.00 -5.10
C ALA A 14 -0.61 9.48 -5.00
N VAL A 15 0.49 8.72 -4.97
CA VAL A 15 0.48 7.31 -4.58
C VAL A 15 1.19 7.19 -3.24
N PHE A 16 0.54 6.54 -2.29
CA PHE A 16 1.11 6.26 -0.99
C PHE A 16 1.71 4.86 -0.98
N LEU A 17 3.00 4.78 -0.67
CA LEU A 17 3.68 3.53 -0.36
C LEU A 17 4.03 3.53 1.12
N ILE A 18 3.44 2.60 1.85
CA ILE A 18 3.54 2.54 3.31
C ILE A 18 4.25 1.25 3.68
N GLU A 19 5.40 1.38 4.35
CA GLU A 19 6.09 0.26 4.96
C GLU A 19 5.56 0.02 6.38
N TRP A 20 5.56 -1.24 6.82
CA TRP A 20 5.09 -1.67 8.14
C TRP A 20 3.68 -1.12 8.49
N PRO A 21 2.66 -1.29 7.61
CA PRO A 21 1.32 -0.73 7.82
C PRO A 21 0.65 -1.21 9.12
N GLU A 22 1.05 -2.37 9.65
CA GLU A 22 0.61 -2.88 10.94
C GLU A 22 1.06 -2.05 12.14
N ARG A 23 2.09 -1.21 11.98
CA ARG A 23 2.54 -0.27 13.01
C ARG A 23 1.81 1.07 12.95
N ALA A 24 1.07 1.33 11.87
CA ALA A 24 0.18 2.47 11.82
C ALA A 24 -1.01 2.24 12.76
N SER A 25 -1.45 3.29 13.44
CA SER A 25 -2.70 3.24 14.21
C SER A 25 -3.89 2.99 13.26
N ARG A 26 -5.11 2.85 13.81
CA ARG A 26 -6.37 2.73 13.03
C ARG A 26 -6.63 3.88 12.05
N GLU A 27 -5.77 4.89 12.03
CA GLU A 27 -5.82 6.05 11.14
C GLU A 27 -5.40 5.70 9.70
N LEU A 28 -4.77 4.54 9.46
CA LEU A 28 -4.55 4.09 8.08
C LEU A 28 -5.88 3.66 7.45
N GLY A 29 -6.27 4.35 6.37
CA GLY A 29 -7.40 3.93 5.54
C GLY A 29 -7.17 2.55 4.90
N ARG A 30 -8.23 1.97 4.33
CA ARG A 30 -8.11 0.71 3.58
C ARG A 30 -7.26 0.95 2.32
N PRO A 31 -6.17 0.19 2.09
CA PRO A 31 -5.35 0.37 0.90
C PRO A 31 -6.06 -0.14 -0.36
N ASP A 32 -5.62 0.32 -1.53
CA ASP A 32 -6.03 -0.25 -2.82
C ASP A 32 -5.27 -1.52 -3.18
N LEU A 33 -3.99 -1.61 -2.79
CA LEU A 33 -3.10 -2.74 -2.99
C LEU A 33 -2.43 -3.14 -1.68
N SER A 34 -2.36 -4.44 -1.41
CA SER A 34 -1.55 -5.00 -0.33
C SER A 34 -0.38 -5.78 -0.95
N LEU A 35 0.83 -5.50 -0.49
CA LEU A 35 2.06 -6.09 -0.99
C LEU A 35 2.71 -6.89 0.14
N GLN A 36 2.96 -8.17 -0.10
CA GLN A 36 3.74 -9.01 0.80
C GLN A 36 5.04 -9.39 0.10
N LEU A 37 6.15 -8.83 0.59
CA LEU A 37 7.49 -9.21 0.17
C LEU A 37 8.03 -10.30 1.12
N SER A 38 8.58 -11.36 0.55
CA SER A 38 9.26 -12.42 1.29
C SER A 38 10.55 -12.83 0.59
N LEU A 39 11.48 -13.40 1.36
CA LEU A 39 12.68 -14.02 0.80
C LEU A 39 12.33 -15.42 0.30
N ASP A 40 12.90 -15.78 -0.85
CA ASP A 40 12.85 -17.14 -1.40
C ASP A 40 14.29 -17.57 -1.75
N GLY A 41 14.98 -18.13 -0.76
CA GLY A 41 16.44 -18.36 -0.83
C GLY A 41 17.22 -17.06 -1.02
N VAL A 42 17.88 -16.91 -2.17
CA VAL A 42 18.58 -15.67 -2.57
C VAL A 42 17.71 -14.72 -3.41
N ALA A 43 16.52 -15.16 -3.80
CA ALA A 43 15.55 -14.39 -4.56
C ALA A 43 14.57 -13.66 -3.64
N ARG A 44 13.67 -12.87 -4.24
CA ARG A 44 12.54 -12.24 -3.56
C ARG A 44 11.25 -12.67 -4.23
N GLN A 45 10.25 -13.01 -3.41
CA GLN A 45 8.90 -13.25 -3.84
C GLN A 45 8.04 -12.05 -3.44
N LEU A 46 7.29 -11.51 -4.39
CA LEU A 46 6.33 -10.44 -4.15
C LEU A 46 4.93 -10.96 -4.46
N ASN A 47 4.06 -10.96 -3.45
CA ASN A 47 2.63 -11.22 -3.63
C ASN A 47 1.89 -9.89 -3.56
N ILE A 48 1.07 -9.61 -4.57
CA ILE A 48 0.28 -8.38 -4.66
C ILE A 48 -1.20 -8.74 -4.70
N SER A 49 -1.98 -8.18 -3.79
CA SER A 49 -3.43 -8.38 -3.69
C SER A 49 -4.16 -7.07 -3.90
N ALA A 50 -5.16 -7.08 -4.79
CA ALA A 50 -6.07 -5.96 -4.95
C ALA A 50 -7.10 -5.93 -3.81
N MET A 51 -7.16 -4.81 -3.13
CA MET A 51 -8.04 -4.57 -1.99
C MET A 51 -9.21 -3.65 -2.34
N SER A 52 -9.23 -3.10 -3.56
CA SER A 52 -10.30 -2.24 -4.08
C SER A 52 -10.53 -2.44 -5.59
N GLY A 53 -11.55 -1.76 -6.14
CA GLY A 53 -11.78 -1.69 -7.58
C GLY A 53 -10.65 -0.99 -8.34
N LEU A 54 -10.06 0.07 -7.75
CA LEU A 54 -8.90 0.76 -8.31
C LEU A 54 -7.67 -0.16 -8.31
N GLY A 55 -7.39 -0.85 -7.20
CA GLY A 55 -6.31 -1.84 -7.12
C GLY A 55 -6.46 -2.95 -8.15
N SER A 56 -7.69 -3.44 -8.36
CA SER A 56 -7.97 -4.44 -9.40
C SER A 56 -7.69 -3.90 -10.81
N ALA A 57 -7.99 -2.62 -11.05
CA ALA A 57 -7.68 -1.96 -12.32
C ALA A 57 -6.17 -1.73 -12.52
N VAL A 58 -5.40 -1.57 -11.45
CA VAL A 58 -3.93 -1.53 -11.51
C VAL A 58 -3.38 -2.91 -11.87
N LEU A 59 -3.80 -3.97 -11.17
CA LEU A 59 -3.29 -5.32 -11.42
C LEU A 59 -3.60 -5.84 -12.82
N ARG A 60 -4.74 -5.46 -13.42
CA ARG A 60 -5.08 -5.84 -14.81
C ARG A 60 -4.14 -5.28 -15.89
N ARG A 61 -3.24 -4.34 -15.55
CA ARG A 61 -2.29 -3.77 -16.51
C ARG A 61 -1.00 -4.59 -16.65
N PHE A 62 -0.87 -5.67 -15.90
CA PHE A 62 0.26 -6.60 -15.90
C PHE A 62 -0.25 -8.02 -16.13
#